data_AF-A0AAD4KSH0-F1
#
_entry.id   AF-A0AAD4KSH0-F1
#
_cell.length_a   1.000
_cell.length_b   1.000
_cell.length_c   1.000
_cell.angle_alpha   90.00
_cell.angle_beta   90.00
_cell.angle_gamma   90.00
#
_symmetry.space_group_name_H-M   'P 1'
#
loop_
_entity.id
_entity.type
_entity.pdbx_description
1 polymer ?
#
loop_
_entity_poly.entity_id
_entity_poly.type
_entity_poly.pdbx_seq_one_letter_code
_entity_poly.pdbx_strand_id
1 'polypeptide(L)'
;MEYVNLGRSGLKISKVILGCMSYGTSGWQEWVLDEHQALPLLEYAYKRGINTWNTADTSSNGQSEALISKALGCLTECFAGVNDEGRQTQISDSIVNDGPWVNRVGLSRKHIFDAVDAGVQRLGSYIDEIMRVLNDVIESGKVRYIGASSMAAWEFQALQNIAVRNNWHRFISMQNYHNLLAREEEQEMFPYCIDAGIGLDSLVAARTRVRDVTDRAVRSLVRGEFDGDQKIVDHVEEVAAKKGVSMAQVATAWSLSHHGMNLILGLNSKERDRRGGYSYPD
;
A
#
# COMPACT_ATOMS: atom_id res chain seq x y z
N MET A 1 14.62 -5.11 -14.40
CA MET A 1 13.71 -4.20 -13.68
C MET A 1 13.82 -2.81 -14.29
N GLU A 2 12.74 -2.03 -14.31
CA GLU A 2 12.79 -0.59 -14.57
C GLU A 2 12.86 0.14 -13.22
N TYR A 3 13.77 1.12 -13.09
CA TYR A 3 13.92 1.91 -11.87
C TYR A 3 13.61 3.39 -12.15
N VAL A 4 12.73 3.97 -11.35
CA VAL A 4 12.28 5.36 -11.47
C VAL A 4 12.55 6.11 -10.16
N ASN A 5 12.50 7.44 -10.21
CA ASN A 5 12.46 8.25 -8.98
C ASN A 5 11.04 8.24 -8.43
N LEU A 6 10.90 8.17 -7.10
CA LEU A 6 9.59 8.32 -6.45
C LEU A 6 9.21 9.82 -6.47
N GLY A 7 8.39 10.21 -7.45
CA GLY A 7 8.13 11.61 -7.76
C GLY A 7 9.40 12.37 -8.15
N ARG A 8 9.53 13.61 -7.68
CA ARG A 8 10.75 14.45 -7.83
C ARG A 8 11.78 14.22 -6.71
N SER A 9 11.61 13.21 -5.86
CA SER A 9 12.56 12.90 -4.79
C SER A 9 13.87 12.27 -5.32
N GLY A 10 14.88 12.16 -4.45
CA GLY A 10 16.12 11.42 -4.74
C GLY A 10 15.99 9.90 -4.59
N LEU A 11 14.86 9.39 -4.09
CA LEU A 11 14.67 7.95 -3.85
C LEU A 11 14.40 7.22 -5.18
N LYS A 12 15.21 6.20 -5.48
CA LYS A 12 14.98 5.32 -6.64
C LYS A 12 14.33 4.00 -6.25
N ILE A 13 13.16 3.76 -6.82
CA ILE A 13 12.33 2.58 -6.59
C ILE A 13 12.23 1.72 -7.85
N SER A 14 11.95 0.43 -7.68
CA SER A 14 11.48 -0.44 -8.76
C SER A 14 10.04 -0.07 -9.11
N LYS A 15 9.76 0.12 -10.39
CA LYS A 15 8.43 0.55 -10.90
C LYS A 15 7.30 -0.43 -10.58
N VAL A 16 7.66 -1.68 -10.27
CA VAL A 16 6.82 -2.61 -9.51
C VAL A 16 7.38 -2.68 -8.08
N ILE A 17 6.51 -2.41 -7.12
CA ILE A 17 6.70 -2.51 -5.67
C ILE A 17 6.11 -3.85 -5.24
N LEU A 18 6.78 -4.60 -4.36
CA LEU A 18 6.18 -5.81 -3.80
C LEU A 18 5.28 -5.45 -2.61
N GLY A 19 4.00 -5.80 -2.70
CA GLY A 19 3.08 -5.74 -1.57
C GLY A 19 3.23 -6.97 -0.67
N CYS A 20 3.57 -6.76 0.60
CA CYS A 20 3.96 -7.79 1.56
C CYS A 20 2.86 -8.15 2.58
N MET A 21 1.64 -7.64 2.40
CA MET A 21 0.47 -7.97 3.24
C MET A 21 0.17 -9.49 3.30
N SER A 22 0.62 -10.26 2.30
CA SER A 22 0.52 -11.73 2.27
C SER A 22 1.66 -12.47 2.97
N TYR A 23 2.53 -11.78 3.72
CA TYR A 23 3.65 -12.37 4.47
C TYR A 23 3.51 -12.02 5.94
N GLY A 24 3.64 -13.01 6.83
CA GLY A 24 3.47 -12.82 8.26
C GLY A 24 3.13 -14.15 8.92
N THR A 25 1.88 -14.32 9.32
CA THR A 25 1.36 -15.64 9.73
C THR A 25 -0.02 -15.98 9.16
N SER A 26 -0.18 -17.24 8.75
CA SER A 26 -1.45 -17.84 8.33
C SER A 26 -2.54 -17.81 9.42
N GLY A 27 -2.15 -17.64 10.68
CA GLY A 27 -3.07 -17.42 11.81
C GLY A 27 -3.81 -16.08 11.78
N TRP A 28 -3.50 -15.16 10.87
CA TRP A 28 -4.24 -13.93 10.64
C TRP A 28 -5.36 -14.09 9.61
N GLN A 29 -5.02 -14.69 8.46
CA GLN A 29 -5.90 -14.96 7.33
C GLN A 29 -5.32 -16.17 6.55
N GLU A 30 -6.18 -17.03 6.02
CA GLU A 30 -5.81 -18.28 5.34
C GLU A 30 -4.89 -18.10 4.11
N TRP A 31 -4.94 -16.92 3.47
CA TRP A 31 -4.11 -16.58 2.29
C TRP A 31 -2.72 -16.02 2.64
N VAL A 32 -2.40 -15.84 3.93
CA VAL A 32 -1.12 -15.29 4.39
C VAL A 32 -0.08 -16.41 4.54
N LEU A 33 1.12 -16.15 4.05
CA LEU A 33 2.23 -17.08 4.05
C LEU A 33 3.13 -16.89 5.28
N ASP A 34 3.38 -17.98 6.00
CA ASP A 34 4.31 -18.00 7.12
C ASP A 34 5.77 -17.85 6.64
N GLU A 35 6.70 -17.52 7.54
CA GLU A 35 8.10 -17.16 7.24
C GLU A 35 8.82 -18.12 6.27
N HIS A 36 8.62 -19.44 6.43
CA HIS A 36 9.24 -20.47 5.59
C HIS A 36 8.76 -20.46 4.12
N GLN A 37 7.57 -19.92 3.85
CA GLN A 37 7.00 -19.74 2.51
C GLN A 37 7.30 -18.35 1.94
N ALA A 38 7.29 -17.32 2.80
CA ALA A 38 7.50 -15.93 2.41
C ALA A 38 8.97 -15.61 2.07
N LEU A 39 9.95 -16.06 2.87
CA LEU A 39 11.37 -15.75 2.63
C LEU A 39 11.87 -16.19 1.24
N PRO A 40 11.52 -17.40 0.72
CA PRO A 40 11.86 -17.78 -0.65
C PRO A 40 11.23 -16.90 -1.74
N LEU A 41 10.15 -16.16 -1.46
CA LEU A 41 9.50 -15.23 -2.40
C LEU A 41 10.13 -13.84 -2.34
N LEU A 42 10.46 -13.34 -1.15
CA LEU A 42 11.27 -12.11 -0.98
C LEU A 42 12.63 -12.24 -1.66
N GLU A 43 13.33 -13.36 -1.44
CA GLU A 43 14.63 -13.63 -2.08
C GLU A 43 14.50 -13.69 -3.62
N TYR A 44 13.39 -14.22 -4.12
CA TYR A 44 13.09 -14.27 -5.56
C TYR A 44 12.83 -12.87 -6.14
N ALA A 45 11.98 -12.07 -5.49
CA ALA A 45 11.71 -10.69 -5.88
C ALA A 45 12.99 -9.83 -5.91
N TYR A 46 13.85 -9.96 -4.90
CA TYR A 46 15.13 -9.27 -4.83
C TYR A 46 16.06 -9.69 -5.98
N LYS A 47 16.19 -10.99 -6.26
CA LYS A 47 16.96 -11.52 -7.41
C LYS A 47 16.39 -11.11 -8.78
N ARG A 48 15.13 -10.68 -8.86
CA ARG A 48 14.49 -10.10 -10.06
C ARG A 48 14.66 -8.58 -10.15
N GLY A 49 15.26 -7.96 -9.14
CA GLY A 49 15.59 -6.53 -9.06
C GLY A 49 14.53 -5.66 -8.38
N ILE A 50 13.51 -6.23 -7.73
CA ILE A 50 12.65 -5.44 -6.85
C ILE A 50 13.49 -4.93 -5.68
N ASN A 51 13.41 -3.62 -5.40
CA ASN A 51 14.12 -2.99 -4.28
C ASN A 51 13.17 -2.27 -3.30
N THR A 52 11.87 -2.25 -3.60
CA THR A 52 10.84 -1.51 -2.84
C THR A 52 9.73 -2.46 -2.41
N TRP A 53 9.36 -2.36 -1.14
CA TRP A 53 8.53 -3.31 -0.40
C TRP A 53 7.51 -2.50 0.38
N ASN A 54 6.22 -2.73 0.15
CA ASN A 54 5.11 -2.08 0.84
C ASN A 54 4.51 -3.05 1.87
N THR A 55 4.27 -2.56 3.08
CA THR A 55 3.61 -3.29 4.17
C THR A 55 2.86 -2.29 5.06
N ALA A 56 2.26 -2.76 6.15
CA ALA A 56 1.57 -1.93 7.13
C ALA A 56 1.69 -2.54 8.53
N ASP A 57 1.55 -1.71 9.56
CA ASP A 57 1.45 -2.10 10.98
C ASP A 57 0.55 -3.34 11.22
N THR A 58 -0.61 -3.36 10.58
CA THR A 58 -1.64 -4.38 10.68
C THR A 58 -1.31 -5.67 9.93
N SER A 59 -0.30 -5.68 9.05
CA SER A 59 0.05 -6.85 8.22
C SER A 59 0.58 -8.00 9.09
N SER A 60 -0.33 -8.92 9.44
CA SER A 60 -0.17 -9.89 10.53
C SER A 60 0.30 -9.27 11.84
N ASN A 61 -0.19 -8.07 12.20
CA ASN A 61 0.11 -7.40 13.47
C ASN A 61 1.63 -7.27 13.71
N GLY A 62 2.32 -6.50 12.86
CA GLY A 62 3.76 -6.27 12.86
C GLY A 62 4.63 -7.44 12.36
N GLN A 63 4.07 -8.64 12.20
CA GLN A 63 4.88 -9.80 11.78
C GLN A 63 5.38 -9.68 10.32
N SER A 64 4.64 -9.02 9.43
CA SER A 64 5.13 -8.71 8.08
C SER A 64 6.36 -7.81 8.12
N GLU A 65 6.32 -6.73 8.90
CA GLU A 65 7.42 -5.78 9.07
C GLU A 65 8.67 -6.45 9.66
N ALA A 66 8.49 -7.29 10.68
CA ALA A 66 9.58 -8.06 11.29
C ALA A 66 10.21 -9.06 10.29
N LEU A 67 9.39 -9.71 9.46
CA LEU A 67 9.82 -10.67 8.43
C LEU A 67 10.58 -9.98 7.30
N ILE A 68 10.11 -8.82 6.82
CA ILE A 68 10.80 -8.03 5.80
C ILE A 68 12.10 -7.46 6.36
N SER A 69 12.09 -6.93 7.59
CA SER A 69 13.27 -6.30 8.24
C SER A 69 14.43 -7.26 8.48
N LYS A 70 14.18 -8.58 8.57
CA LYS A 70 15.22 -9.62 8.55
C LYS A 70 16.01 -9.67 7.23
N ALA A 71 15.45 -9.11 6.15
CA ALA A 71 16.02 -9.13 4.81
C ALA A 71 16.43 -7.73 4.30
N LEU A 72 15.52 -6.75 4.32
CA LEU A 72 15.65 -5.44 3.67
C LEU A 72 14.81 -4.35 4.39
N GLY A 73 15.09 -3.08 4.13
CA GLY A 73 14.22 -1.97 4.55
C GLY A 73 12.98 -1.80 3.66
N CYS A 74 11.89 -1.25 4.20
CA CYS A 74 10.58 -1.18 3.54
C CYS A 74 9.92 0.21 3.62
N LEU A 75 8.80 0.36 2.90
CA LEU A 75 7.76 1.37 3.12
C LEU A 75 6.68 0.72 3.99
N THR A 76 6.28 1.37 5.09
CA THR A 76 5.19 0.90 5.95
C THR A 76 4.11 1.97 6.13
N GLU A 77 2.85 1.55 6.12
CA GLU A 77 1.70 2.37 6.49
C GLU A 77 1.39 2.20 7.99
N CYS A 78 1.23 3.32 8.71
CA CYS A 78 0.89 3.33 10.14
C CYS A 78 -0.43 4.08 10.36
N PHE A 79 -1.47 3.39 10.79
CA PHE A 79 -2.80 3.95 11.04
C PHE A 79 -3.67 3.14 12.01
N ALA A 80 -3.54 1.81 12.05
CA ALA A 80 -4.53 0.93 12.64
C ALA A 80 -3.99 0.19 13.87
N GLY A 81 -4.92 -0.24 14.73
CA GLY A 81 -4.56 -0.81 16.03
C GLY A 81 -3.86 -2.16 15.92
N VAL A 82 -2.64 -2.22 16.49
CA VAL A 82 -1.86 -3.44 16.72
C VAL A 82 -1.80 -3.81 18.20
N ASN A 83 -1.75 -5.12 18.46
CA ASN A 83 -1.78 -5.73 19.78
C ASN A 83 -0.38 -6.15 20.26
N ASP A 84 0.00 -5.77 21.47
CA ASP A 84 1.31 -6.09 22.08
C ASP A 84 1.49 -7.59 22.34
N GLU A 85 0.41 -8.32 22.56
CA GLU A 85 0.44 -9.77 22.81
C GLU A 85 0.59 -10.61 21.52
N GLY A 86 0.77 -9.97 20.36
CA GLY A 86 0.90 -10.64 19.06
C GLY A 86 -0.36 -11.36 18.58
N ARG A 87 -1.50 -11.22 19.28
CA ARG A 87 -2.78 -11.80 18.89
C ARG A 87 -3.30 -11.10 17.64
N GLN A 88 -3.59 -11.90 16.63
CA GLN A 88 -4.08 -11.41 15.34
C GLN A 88 -5.47 -10.76 15.47
N THR A 89 -5.64 -9.63 14.79
CA THR A 89 -6.81 -8.75 14.88
C THR A 89 -7.35 -8.49 13.47
N GLN A 90 -8.67 -8.45 13.28
CA GLN A 90 -9.24 -8.07 11.98
C GLN A 90 -9.15 -6.56 11.79
N ILE A 91 -8.79 -6.11 10.59
CA ILE A 91 -8.60 -4.68 10.28
C ILE A 91 -9.87 -3.87 10.58
N SER A 92 -11.05 -4.42 10.29
CA SER A 92 -12.37 -3.85 10.63
C SER A 92 -12.51 -3.48 12.11
N ASP A 93 -11.86 -4.24 12.98
CA ASP A 93 -12.05 -4.18 14.42
C ASP A 93 -11.06 -3.21 15.08
N SER A 94 -10.00 -2.80 14.37
CA SER A 94 -8.93 -1.91 14.86
C SER A 94 -8.75 -0.59 14.09
N ILE A 95 -9.70 -0.22 13.22
CA ILE A 95 -9.78 1.12 12.59
C ILE A 95 -10.61 2.14 13.37
N VAL A 96 -11.19 1.77 14.53
CA VAL A 96 -11.94 2.68 15.40
C VAL A 96 -11.15 2.96 16.69
N ASN A 97 -10.93 4.24 17.00
CA ASN A 97 -10.15 4.70 18.15
C ASN A 97 -10.94 4.67 19.47
N ASP A 98 -11.45 3.49 19.85
CA ASP A 98 -12.27 3.26 21.05
C ASP A 98 -11.98 1.89 21.67
N GLY A 99 -12.47 1.66 22.90
CA GLY A 99 -12.36 0.37 23.59
C GLY A 99 -10.91 -0.11 23.74
N PRO A 100 -10.58 -1.37 23.35
CA PRO A 100 -9.20 -1.89 23.38
C PRO A 100 -8.19 -1.08 22.56
N TRP A 101 -8.66 -0.29 21.59
CA TRP A 101 -7.85 0.45 20.63
C TRP A 101 -7.74 1.94 20.94
N VAL A 102 -8.23 2.38 22.11
CA VAL A 102 -8.21 3.80 22.49
C VAL A 102 -6.78 4.34 22.61
N ASN A 103 -6.48 5.38 21.84
CA ASN A 103 -5.14 5.94 21.58
C ASN A 103 -4.16 5.01 20.84
N ARG A 104 -4.66 3.97 20.16
CA ARG A 104 -3.87 3.02 19.34
C ARG A 104 -4.15 3.11 17.85
N VAL A 105 -4.96 4.09 17.41
CA VAL A 105 -5.49 4.22 16.04
C VAL A 105 -5.46 5.69 15.61
N GLY A 106 -5.18 5.92 14.32
CA GLY A 106 -5.25 7.22 13.66
C GLY A 106 -4.07 8.14 13.99
N LEU A 107 -3.82 9.10 13.10
CA LEU A 107 -2.56 9.86 12.94
C LEU A 107 -2.18 10.85 14.07
N SER A 108 -2.61 10.61 15.30
CA SER A 108 -2.23 11.40 16.49
C SER A 108 -0.73 11.32 16.80
N ARG A 109 -0.17 12.32 17.51
CA ARG A 109 1.23 12.25 17.98
C ARG A 109 1.50 10.99 18.76
N LYS A 110 0.60 10.61 19.69
CA LYS A 110 0.78 9.40 20.49
C LYS A 110 0.81 8.16 19.59
N HIS A 111 -0.11 7.97 18.64
CA HIS A 111 -0.09 6.74 17.83
C HIS A 111 1.08 6.70 16.84
N ILE A 112 1.38 7.79 16.11
CA ILE A 112 2.52 7.78 15.17
C ILE A 112 3.83 7.61 15.93
N PHE A 113 4.07 8.33 17.04
CA PHE A 113 5.27 8.07 17.84
C PHE A 113 5.20 6.68 18.49
N ASP A 114 4.07 6.18 18.98
CA ASP A 114 4.06 4.86 19.61
C ASP A 114 4.26 3.71 18.61
N ALA A 115 3.84 3.85 17.35
CA ALA A 115 4.18 2.94 16.24
C ALA A 115 5.66 3.03 15.82
N VAL A 116 6.32 4.16 16.11
CA VAL A 116 7.72 4.46 15.75
C VAL A 116 8.71 4.30 16.93
N ASP A 117 8.23 4.29 18.18
CA ASP A 117 9.01 4.37 19.43
C ASP A 117 8.44 3.60 20.64
N ALA A 118 7.10 3.47 20.75
CA ALA A 118 6.38 3.37 22.02
C ALA A 118 6.72 4.53 23.02
N GLY A 119 6.31 5.77 22.72
CA GLY A 119 7.01 6.99 23.19
C GLY A 119 6.26 8.34 23.39
N VAL A 120 4.93 8.42 23.55
CA VAL A 120 4.23 9.45 24.38
C VAL A 120 4.14 10.94 23.90
N GLN A 121 2.91 11.37 23.51
CA GLN A 121 2.26 12.72 23.68
C GLN A 121 2.93 14.00 23.07
N ARG A 122 2.32 15.20 22.95
CA ARG A 122 0.98 15.80 22.60
C ARG A 122 1.28 17.30 22.26
N LEU A 123 0.45 18.22 21.74
CA LEU A 123 -0.92 18.31 21.19
C LEU A 123 -0.95 19.50 20.18
N GLY A 124 -1.93 19.64 19.29
CA GLY A 124 -2.08 20.79 18.38
C GLY A 124 -3.48 20.91 17.75
N SER A 125 -3.59 21.65 16.62
CA SER A 125 -4.70 21.43 15.67
C SER A 125 -4.49 20.05 15.03
N TYR A 126 -5.54 19.28 14.71
CA TYR A 126 -5.33 17.88 14.30
C TYR A 126 -4.44 17.76 13.05
N ILE A 127 -4.65 18.61 12.04
CA ILE A 127 -3.90 18.58 10.78
C ILE A 127 -2.48 19.16 10.95
N ASP A 128 -2.32 20.24 11.73
CA ASP A 128 -0.98 20.79 12.05
C ASP A 128 -0.17 19.86 12.96
N GLU A 129 -0.83 19.13 13.86
CA GLU A 129 -0.20 18.12 14.72
C GLU A 129 0.27 16.93 13.89
N ILE A 130 -0.55 16.40 12.98
CA ILE A 130 -0.14 15.35 12.03
C ILE A 130 1.14 15.77 11.29
N MET A 131 1.15 16.97 10.69
CA MET A 131 2.33 17.42 9.94
C MET A 131 3.57 17.63 10.81
N ARG A 132 3.42 18.23 11.99
CA ARG A 132 4.53 18.41 12.94
C ARG A 132 5.09 17.07 13.40
N VAL A 133 4.21 16.10 13.65
CA VAL A 133 4.56 14.74 14.07
C VAL A 133 5.35 14.01 13.00
N LEU A 134 4.86 14.03 11.76
CA LEU A 134 5.54 13.42 10.62
C LEU A 134 6.89 14.10 10.32
N ASN A 135 6.98 15.42 10.49
CA ASN A 135 8.24 16.15 10.41
C ASN A 135 9.23 15.72 11.52
N ASP A 136 8.79 15.69 12.78
CA ASP A 136 9.64 15.31 13.92
C ASP A 136 10.16 13.86 13.79
N VAL A 137 9.40 12.95 13.17
CA VAL A 137 9.86 11.58 12.89
C VAL A 137 10.98 11.55 11.85
N ILE A 138 10.94 12.41 10.82
CA ILE A 138 12.07 12.58 9.87
C ILE A 138 13.28 13.24 10.56
N GLU A 139 13.06 14.33 11.31
CA GLU A 139 14.15 15.05 12.03
C GLU A 139 14.83 14.16 13.09
N SER A 140 14.09 13.24 13.72
CA SER A 140 14.66 12.21 14.62
C SER A 140 15.48 11.14 13.88
N GLY A 141 15.51 11.16 12.55
CA GLY A 141 16.32 10.30 11.70
C GLY A 141 15.79 8.88 11.49
N LYS A 142 14.63 8.53 12.08
CA LYS A 142 14.03 7.19 12.09
C LYS A 142 13.49 6.79 10.71
N VAL A 143 12.88 7.73 10.00
CA VAL A 143 12.48 7.57 8.59
C VAL A 143 13.26 8.55 7.71
N ARG A 144 13.37 8.27 6.41
CA ARG A 144 14.03 9.16 5.44
C ARG A 144 13.07 10.08 4.69
N TYR A 145 11.81 9.66 4.57
CA TYR A 145 10.75 10.34 3.83
C TYR A 145 9.40 9.94 4.43
N ILE A 146 8.36 10.70 4.09
CA ILE A 146 6.96 10.36 4.38
C ILE A 146 6.16 10.24 3.08
N GLY A 147 5.24 9.28 3.05
CA GLY A 147 4.19 9.14 2.04
C GLY A 147 2.83 9.28 2.72
N ALA A 148 1.81 9.61 1.93
CA ALA A 148 0.41 9.58 2.37
C ALA A 148 -0.31 8.39 1.72
N SER A 149 -1.48 8.03 2.24
CA SER A 149 -2.35 7.01 1.68
C SER A 149 -3.80 7.44 1.82
N SER A 150 -4.63 7.14 0.81
CA SER A 150 -6.10 7.12 0.86
C SER A 150 -6.77 8.29 1.62
N MET A 151 -6.69 9.50 1.08
CA MET A 151 -7.31 10.72 1.63
C MET A 151 -7.79 11.64 0.50
N ALA A 152 -8.65 12.62 0.78
CA ALA A 152 -9.12 13.52 -0.27
C ALA A 152 -7.99 14.46 -0.75
N ALA A 153 -7.97 14.78 -2.05
CA ALA A 153 -6.92 15.63 -2.63
C ALA A 153 -6.78 17.01 -1.95
N TRP A 154 -7.88 17.59 -1.44
CA TRP A 154 -7.85 18.84 -0.69
C TRP A 154 -7.23 18.71 0.71
N GLU A 155 -7.38 17.55 1.37
CA GLU A 155 -6.75 17.27 2.66
C GLU A 155 -5.24 17.12 2.48
N PHE A 156 -4.83 16.36 1.45
CA PHE A 156 -3.43 16.20 1.09
C PHE A 156 -2.76 17.51 0.69
N GLN A 157 -3.46 18.35 -0.05
CA GLN A 157 -3.00 19.69 -0.43
C GLN A 157 -2.91 20.63 0.79
N ALA A 158 -3.83 20.54 1.75
CA ALA A 158 -3.77 21.28 3.00
C ALA A 158 -2.55 20.86 3.85
N LEU A 159 -2.31 19.55 4.00
CA LEU A 159 -1.13 19.00 4.67
C LEU A 159 0.19 19.48 4.02
N GLN A 160 0.30 19.37 2.69
CA GLN A 160 1.48 19.86 1.95
C GLN A 160 1.67 21.38 2.09
N ASN A 161 0.60 22.16 2.17
CA ASN A 161 0.66 23.60 2.44
C ASN A 161 1.14 23.91 3.87
N ILE A 162 0.71 23.14 4.87
CA ILE A 162 1.18 23.26 6.25
C ILE A 162 2.67 22.95 6.34
N ALA A 163 3.15 21.92 5.63
CA ALA A 163 4.57 21.61 5.51
C ALA A 163 5.38 22.80 4.97
N VAL A 164 4.95 23.39 3.84
CA VAL A 164 5.60 24.57 3.23
C VAL A 164 5.63 25.77 4.18
N ARG A 165 4.50 26.07 4.85
CA ARG A 165 4.37 27.24 5.73
C ARG A 165 5.28 27.18 6.97
N ASN A 166 5.58 25.98 7.46
CA ASN A 166 6.41 25.78 8.64
C ASN A 166 7.87 25.41 8.29
N ASN A 167 8.24 25.37 7.00
CA ASN A 167 9.53 24.86 6.52
C ASN A 167 9.82 23.44 7.03
N TRP A 168 8.82 22.57 6.94
CA TRP A 168 8.88 21.16 7.30
C TRP A 168 9.03 20.26 6.06
N HIS A 169 9.39 19.00 6.31
CA HIS A 169 9.42 17.97 5.27
C HIS A 169 8.04 17.75 4.65
N ARG A 170 8.04 17.47 3.34
CA ARG A 170 6.85 17.23 2.53
C ARG A 170 6.69 15.75 2.19
N PHE A 171 5.46 15.36 1.90
CA PHE A 171 5.18 14.04 1.32
C PHE A 171 5.81 13.91 -0.06
N ILE A 172 6.45 12.77 -0.31
CA ILE A 172 7.05 12.43 -1.62
C ILE A 172 6.23 11.45 -2.44
N SER A 173 5.24 10.78 -1.83
CA SER A 173 4.31 9.87 -2.52
C SER A 173 2.90 9.93 -1.95
N MET A 174 1.94 9.49 -2.76
CA MET A 174 0.58 9.11 -2.37
C MET A 174 0.33 7.67 -2.79
N GLN A 175 -0.11 6.83 -1.86
CA GLN A 175 -0.61 5.48 -2.11
C GLN A 175 -2.13 5.52 -2.31
N ASN A 176 -2.59 5.00 -3.44
CA ASN A 176 -3.95 5.15 -3.92
C ASN A 176 -4.66 3.80 -4.10
N TYR A 177 -5.99 3.83 -4.04
CA TYR A 177 -6.82 2.71 -4.49
C TYR A 177 -7.24 2.95 -5.96
N HIS A 178 -6.41 2.53 -6.92
CA HIS A 178 -6.67 2.73 -8.34
C HIS A 178 -6.57 1.44 -9.16
N ASN A 179 -7.61 1.16 -9.93
CA ASN A 179 -7.69 0.05 -10.88
C ASN A 179 -8.78 0.32 -11.93
N LEU A 180 -9.00 -0.61 -12.87
CA LEU A 180 -10.00 -0.46 -13.95
C LEU A 180 -11.44 -0.18 -13.49
N LEU A 181 -11.78 -0.50 -12.23
CA LEU A 181 -13.11 -0.33 -11.60
C LEU A 181 -13.12 0.76 -10.51
N ALA A 182 -11.98 1.40 -10.24
CA ALA A 182 -11.83 2.47 -9.26
C ALA A 182 -10.86 3.52 -9.82
N ARG A 183 -11.43 4.61 -10.33
CA ARG A 183 -10.78 5.60 -11.20
C ARG A 183 -11.00 7.04 -10.74
N GLU A 184 -11.63 7.20 -9.58
CA GLU A 184 -11.94 8.48 -8.94
C GLU A 184 -10.69 9.35 -8.74
N GLU A 185 -9.55 8.74 -8.39
CA GLU A 185 -8.27 9.43 -8.19
C GLU A 185 -7.70 10.10 -9.46
N GLU A 186 -8.15 9.68 -10.65
CA GLU A 186 -7.75 10.31 -11.92
C GLU A 186 -8.31 11.73 -12.09
N GLN A 187 -9.35 12.11 -11.33
CA GLN A 187 -9.99 13.43 -11.45
C GLN A 187 -9.15 14.56 -10.83
N GLU A 188 -8.61 14.35 -9.63
CA GLU A 188 -8.00 15.40 -8.80
C GLU A 188 -6.65 14.98 -8.22
N MET A 189 -6.57 13.81 -7.58
CA MET A 189 -5.37 13.36 -6.87
C MET A 189 -4.19 13.11 -7.82
N PHE A 190 -4.41 12.44 -8.95
CA PHE A 190 -3.35 12.16 -9.92
C PHE A 190 -2.83 13.44 -10.59
N PRO A 191 -3.68 14.35 -11.14
CA PRO A 191 -3.22 15.65 -11.62
C PRO A 191 -2.42 16.45 -10.58
N TYR A 192 -2.92 16.53 -9.34
CA TYR A 192 -2.24 17.25 -8.27
C TYR A 192 -0.86 16.64 -7.94
N CYS A 193 -0.77 15.32 -7.81
CA CYS A 193 0.51 14.66 -7.53
C CYS A 193 1.53 14.87 -8.66
N ILE A 194 1.12 14.76 -9.92
CA ILE A 194 1.99 14.95 -11.09
C ILE A 194 2.52 16.40 -11.14
N ASP A 195 1.66 17.41 -10.92
CA ASP A 195 2.06 18.81 -10.89
C ASP A 195 3.00 19.14 -9.72
N ALA A 196 2.62 18.72 -8.50
CA ALA A 196 3.44 18.92 -7.30
C ALA A 196 4.77 18.14 -7.34
N GLY A 197 4.85 17.06 -8.12
CA GLY A 197 6.03 16.21 -8.24
C GLY A 197 6.10 15.11 -7.18
N ILE A 198 4.92 14.61 -6.78
CA ILE A 198 4.70 13.55 -5.81
C ILE A 198 4.54 12.23 -6.57
N GLY A 199 5.16 11.15 -6.08
CA GLY A 199 5.03 9.82 -6.66
C GLY A 199 3.62 9.26 -6.51
N LEU A 200 3.11 8.61 -7.56
CA LEU A 200 1.84 7.90 -7.52
C LEU A 200 2.11 6.40 -7.38
N ASP A 201 1.73 5.84 -6.26
CA ASP A 201 1.77 4.40 -6.02
C ASP A 201 0.31 3.89 -5.94
N SER A 202 0.02 2.71 -6.50
CA SER A 202 -1.33 2.11 -6.43
C SER A 202 -1.30 0.64 -6.03
N LEU A 203 -2.20 0.25 -5.12
CA LEU A 203 -2.49 -1.14 -4.80
C LEU A 203 -3.45 -1.74 -5.83
N VAL A 204 -2.93 -2.57 -6.74
CA VAL A 204 -3.78 -3.26 -7.73
C VAL A 204 -4.46 -4.48 -7.10
N ALA A 205 -5.58 -4.18 -6.45
CA ALA A 205 -6.67 -5.11 -6.23
C ALA A 205 -7.33 -5.48 -7.57
N ALA A 206 -6.60 -6.22 -8.41
CA ALA A 206 -7.13 -6.77 -9.66
C ALA A 206 -8.31 -7.71 -9.35
N ARG A 207 -9.55 -7.21 -9.46
CA ARG A 207 -10.76 -8.03 -9.54
C ARG A 207 -10.74 -8.75 -10.87
N THR A 208 -10.92 -10.05 -10.83
CA THR A 208 -11.17 -10.94 -11.96
C THR A 208 -12.26 -11.91 -11.54
N ARG A 209 -13.02 -12.48 -12.48
CA ARG A 209 -14.15 -13.40 -12.20
C ARG A 209 -13.82 -14.50 -11.18
N VAL A 210 -12.57 -14.98 -11.15
CA VAL A 210 -12.08 -16.02 -10.23
C VAL A 210 -11.96 -15.52 -8.79
N ARG A 211 -11.64 -14.24 -8.58
CA ARG A 211 -11.25 -13.68 -7.27
C ARG A 211 -12.46 -13.40 -6.37
N ASP A 212 -13.57 -12.94 -6.95
CA ASP A 212 -14.83 -12.68 -6.22
C ASP A 212 -15.51 -13.97 -5.71
N VAL A 213 -15.16 -15.13 -6.28
CA VAL A 213 -15.66 -16.46 -5.87
C VAL A 213 -14.80 -17.10 -4.78
N THR A 214 -13.49 -16.78 -4.73
CA THR A 214 -12.49 -17.53 -3.94
C THR A 214 -11.98 -16.80 -2.70
N ASP A 215 -12.07 -15.48 -2.61
CA ASP A 215 -11.41 -14.69 -1.56
C ASP A 215 -12.37 -13.75 -0.82
N ARG A 216 -12.83 -14.17 0.37
CA ARG A 216 -13.70 -13.37 1.25
C ARG A 216 -13.01 -12.14 1.83
N ALA A 217 -11.69 -12.16 2.01
CA ALA A 217 -10.94 -11.08 2.64
C ALA A 217 -10.64 -9.95 1.65
N VAL A 218 -10.38 -10.29 0.38
CA VAL A 218 -10.35 -9.28 -0.69
C VAL A 218 -11.69 -8.55 -0.79
N ARG A 219 -12.83 -9.22 -0.59
CA ARG A 219 -14.17 -8.60 -0.72
C ARG A 219 -14.48 -7.55 0.35
N SER A 220 -13.83 -7.54 1.52
CA SER A 220 -13.98 -6.48 2.53
C SER A 220 -13.00 -5.31 2.36
N LEU A 221 -11.92 -5.52 1.61
CA LEU A 221 -10.89 -4.52 1.29
C LEU A 221 -11.10 -3.83 -0.07
N VAL A 222 -12.20 -4.16 -0.76
CA VAL A 222 -12.48 -3.76 -2.15
C VAL A 222 -13.84 -3.09 -2.24
N ARG A 223 -13.93 -2.06 -3.09
CA ARG A 223 -15.18 -1.39 -3.46
C ARG A 223 -16.23 -2.43 -3.88
N GLY A 224 -17.47 -2.27 -3.39
CA GLY A 224 -18.60 -3.11 -3.79
C GLY A 224 -18.86 -3.11 -5.30
N GLU A 225 -19.64 -4.07 -5.80
CA GLU A 225 -20.02 -4.13 -7.23
C GLU A 225 -20.92 -2.95 -7.65
N PHE A 226 -20.65 -2.35 -8.81
CA PHE A 226 -21.44 -1.30 -9.44
C PHE A 226 -21.96 -1.68 -10.83
N ASP A 227 -23.07 -1.04 -11.25
CA ASP A 227 -23.68 -1.19 -12.57
C ASP A 227 -22.73 -0.74 -13.71
N GLY A 228 -21.92 -1.67 -14.19
CA GLY A 228 -20.94 -1.43 -15.24
C GLY A 228 -19.70 -2.32 -15.12
N ASP A 229 -19.34 -2.76 -13.91
CA ASP A 229 -18.11 -3.50 -13.62
C ASP A 229 -17.93 -4.71 -14.54
N GLN A 230 -19.00 -5.50 -14.71
CA GLN A 230 -18.98 -6.69 -15.53
C GLN A 230 -18.61 -6.39 -17.00
N LYS A 231 -19.06 -5.28 -17.58
CA LYS A 231 -18.71 -4.90 -18.96
C LYS A 231 -17.22 -4.56 -19.10
N ILE A 232 -16.64 -3.94 -18.07
CA ILE A 232 -15.21 -3.63 -18.02
C ILE A 232 -14.42 -4.95 -17.91
N VAL A 233 -14.85 -5.87 -17.04
CA VAL A 233 -14.26 -7.20 -16.89
C VAL A 233 -14.34 -8.02 -18.19
N ASP A 234 -15.48 -7.99 -18.89
CA ASP A 234 -15.67 -8.67 -20.19
C ASP A 234 -14.71 -8.11 -21.26
N HIS A 235 -14.56 -6.78 -21.36
CA HIS A 235 -13.61 -6.17 -22.30
C HIS A 235 -12.14 -6.46 -21.93
N VAL A 236 -11.80 -6.60 -20.65
CA VAL A 236 -10.46 -7.05 -20.22
C VAL A 236 -10.21 -8.50 -20.63
N GLU A 237 -11.22 -9.36 -20.53
CA GLU A 237 -11.16 -10.76 -20.99
C GLU A 237 -10.99 -10.85 -22.51
N GLU A 238 -11.75 -10.06 -23.28
CA GLU A 238 -11.58 -9.91 -24.72
C GLU A 238 -10.16 -9.47 -25.10
N VAL A 239 -9.62 -8.44 -24.44
CA VAL A 239 -8.26 -7.93 -24.74
C VAL A 239 -7.19 -8.94 -24.36
N ALA A 240 -7.35 -9.64 -23.23
CA ALA A 240 -6.47 -10.71 -22.78
C ALA A 240 -6.41 -11.85 -23.82
N ALA A 241 -7.56 -12.34 -24.26
CA ALA A 241 -7.68 -13.36 -25.30
C ALA A 241 -7.07 -12.91 -26.63
N LYS A 242 -7.40 -11.69 -27.10
CA LYS A 242 -6.85 -11.11 -28.35
C LYS A 242 -5.33 -10.87 -28.31
N LYS A 243 -4.70 -10.91 -27.13
CA LYS A 243 -3.26 -10.69 -26.92
C LYS A 243 -2.50 -11.93 -26.47
N GLY A 244 -3.17 -13.03 -26.14
CA GLY A 244 -2.52 -14.25 -25.63
C GLY A 244 -1.89 -14.07 -24.24
N VAL A 245 -2.44 -13.19 -23.41
CA VAL A 245 -1.96 -12.88 -22.05
C VAL A 245 -3.10 -13.00 -21.03
N SER A 246 -2.79 -12.99 -19.74
CA SER A 246 -3.81 -12.98 -18.69
C SER A 246 -4.52 -11.62 -18.55
N MET A 247 -5.76 -11.63 -18.05
CA MET A 247 -6.52 -10.43 -17.67
C MET A 247 -5.74 -9.50 -16.73
N ALA A 248 -4.95 -10.06 -15.82
CA ALA A 248 -4.18 -9.28 -14.87
C ALA A 248 -2.92 -8.64 -15.50
N GLN A 249 -2.37 -9.19 -16.60
CA GLN A 249 -1.35 -8.47 -17.38
C GLN A 249 -1.97 -7.27 -18.09
N VAL A 250 -3.20 -7.40 -18.60
CA VAL A 250 -3.95 -6.27 -19.18
C VAL A 250 -4.19 -5.20 -18.11
N ALA A 251 -4.68 -5.57 -16.92
CA ALA A 251 -4.90 -4.64 -15.81
C ALA A 251 -3.61 -3.98 -15.29
N THR A 252 -2.53 -4.76 -15.16
CA THR A 252 -1.20 -4.29 -14.75
C THR A 252 -0.62 -3.29 -15.75
N ALA A 253 -0.65 -3.63 -17.04
CA ALA A 253 -0.15 -2.77 -18.12
C ALA A 253 -1.02 -1.51 -18.31
N TRP A 254 -2.34 -1.62 -18.09
CA TRP A 254 -3.24 -0.47 -18.11
C TRP A 254 -2.93 0.50 -16.95
N SER A 255 -2.77 -0.01 -15.72
CA SER A 255 -2.44 0.86 -14.58
C SER A 255 -1.07 1.52 -14.77
N LEU A 256 -0.04 0.76 -15.17
CA LEU A 256 1.29 1.26 -15.53
C LEU A 256 1.36 2.15 -16.78
N SER A 257 0.26 2.33 -17.52
CA SER A 257 0.18 3.30 -18.62
C SER A 257 -0.11 4.73 -18.15
N HIS A 258 -0.53 4.91 -16.89
CA HIS A 258 -0.73 6.22 -16.28
C HIS A 258 0.62 6.88 -15.97
N HIS A 259 0.73 8.18 -16.25
CA HIS A 259 1.99 8.90 -16.08
C HIS A 259 2.39 8.99 -14.60
N GLY A 260 3.63 8.58 -14.28
CA GLY A 260 4.16 8.60 -12.91
C GLY A 260 3.69 7.47 -11.99
N MET A 261 2.88 6.52 -12.49
CA MET A 261 2.33 5.42 -11.70
C MET A 261 3.33 4.27 -11.46
N ASN A 262 3.48 3.87 -10.20
CA ASN A 262 4.16 2.66 -9.75
C ASN A 262 3.14 1.67 -9.16
N LEU A 263 3.40 0.37 -9.30
CA LEU A 263 2.41 -0.65 -8.98
C LEU A 263 2.81 -1.53 -7.81
N ILE A 264 2.00 -1.51 -6.74
CA ILE A 264 2.09 -2.44 -5.62
C ILE A 264 1.39 -3.73 -6.01
N LEU A 265 2.18 -4.80 -6.13
CA LEU A 265 1.73 -6.13 -6.55
C LEU A 265 2.08 -7.19 -5.50
N GLY A 266 1.11 -8.02 -5.12
CA GLY A 266 1.33 -9.16 -4.22
C GLY A 266 1.84 -10.42 -4.95
N LEU A 267 2.78 -11.14 -4.33
CA LEU A 267 3.39 -12.37 -4.85
C LEU A 267 3.26 -13.52 -3.84
N ASN A 268 2.37 -14.48 -4.10
CA ASN A 268 2.19 -15.68 -3.26
C ASN A 268 2.72 -16.98 -3.88
N SER A 269 3.22 -16.97 -5.13
CA SER A 269 3.95 -18.12 -5.71
C SER A 269 4.87 -17.70 -6.86
N LYS A 270 5.96 -18.46 -7.08
CA LYS A 270 6.96 -18.16 -8.13
C LYS A 270 6.46 -18.39 -9.56
N GLU A 271 5.46 -19.25 -9.74
CA GLU A 271 4.92 -19.56 -11.07
C GLU A 271 4.03 -18.46 -11.65
N ARG A 272 3.47 -17.59 -10.81
CA ARG A 272 2.71 -16.40 -11.25
C ARG A 272 3.59 -15.42 -12.04
N ASP A 273 4.83 -15.17 -11.61
CA ASP A 273 5.77 -14.32 -12.35
C ASP A 273 6.18 -14.98 -13.69
N ARG A 274 6.39 -16.30 -13.69
CA ARG A 274 6.84 -17.06 -14.87
C ARG A 274 5.84 -17.13 -16.01
N ARG A 275 4.55 -17.29 -15.70
CA ARG A 275 3.47 -17.24 -16.72
C ARG A 275 3.12 -15.80 -17.10
N GLY A 276 3.69 -14.81 -16.40
CA GLY A 276 3.21 -13.43 -16.33
C GLY A 276 1.81 -13.29 -15.71
N GLY A 277 1.15 -14.40 -15.37
CA GLY A 277 -0.28 -14.46 -15.16
C GLY A 277 -0.67 -14.62 -13.70
N TYR A 278 -1.58 -13.74 -13.24
CA TYR A 278 -2.50 -14.04 -12.14
C TYR A 278 -3.62 -14.98 -12.65
N SER A 279 -3.20 -16.10 -13.23
CA SER A 279 -4.04 -17.17 -13.77
C SER A 279 -3.75 -18.44 -12.98
N TYR A 280 -4.70 -18.85 -12.16
CA TYR A 280 -4.64 -20.09 -11.38
C TYR A 280 -4.86 -21.34 -12.27
N PRO A 281 -4.53 -22.55 -11.79
CA PRO A 281 -5.08 -23.78 -12.36
C PRO A 281 -6.59 -23.88 -12.07
N ASP A 282 -7.23 -24.85 -12.72
CA ASP A 282 -8.65 -25.20 -12.60
C ASP A 282 -9.05 -25.70 -11.20
#